data_AF-A0A6V7K3K3-F1
#
_entry.id   AF-A0A6V7K3K3-F1
#
_cell.length_a   1.000
_cell.length_b   1.000
_cell.length_c   1.000
_cell.angle_alpha   90.00
_cell.angle_beta   90.00
_cell.angle_gamma   90.00
#
_symmetry.space_group_name_H-M   'P 1'
#
loop_
_entity.id
_entity.type
_entity.pdbx_description
1 polymer ?
#
loop_
_entity_poly.entity_id
_entity_poly.type
_entity_poly.pdbx_seq_one_letter_code
_entity_poly.pdbx_strand_id
1 'polypeptide(L)'
;LTHLRHFFPSPSHQKPLGITKTKKALPWIISRFMSEVIDEQLGLPEINLDSEYKDISRQYINPAIGGHGALVIQPYIKWGANKKTITTPDLQLAEAVALVETLNNWRVVEAMTISMMSFQKSKLFGKGNLDMLRDKVRKSPKITAVFISVNLLRHVQ
;
A
#
# COMPACT_ATOMS: atom_id res chain seq x y z
N LEU A 1 -55.64 40.32 -7.88
CA LEU A 1 -55.98 40.99 -9.15
C LEU A 1 -54.95 40.54 -10.19
N THR A 2 -55.19 39.39 -10.82
CA THR A 2 -55.79 39.21 -12.17
C THR A 2 -54.73 39.35 -13.28
N HIS A 3 -54.82 38.43 -14.24
CA HIS A 3 -54.14 38.32 -15.55
C HIS A 3 -52.92 37.38 -15.60
N LEU A 4 -52.78 36.40 -16.52
CA LEU A 4 -53.62 35.88 -17.62
C LEU A 4 -53.05 34.53 -18.12
N ARG A 5 -53.96 33.59 -18.39
CA ARG A 5 -54.11 32.71 -19.59
C ARG A 5 -52.86 32.04 -20.20
N HIS A 6 -52.85 30.71 -20.17
CA HIS A 6 -53.18 29.79 -21.28
C HIS A 6 -52.05 29.61 -22.29
N PHE A 7 -51.58 28.38 -22.44
CA PHE A 7 -51.67 27.64 -23.70
C PHE A 7 -51.40 26.15 -23.39
N PHE A 8 -52.47 25.35 -23.36
CA PHE A 8 -52.36 23.90 -23.50
C PHE A 8 -52.28 23.56 -24.99
N PRO A 9 -51.43 22.61 -25.40
CA PRO A 9 -51.72 21.76 -26.55
C PRO A 9 -52.37 20.44 -26.09
N SER A 10 -53.40 20.03 -26.83
CA SER A 10 -54.10 18.73 -26.73
C SER A 10 -53.26 17.59 -27.34
N PRO A 11 -53.40 16.31 -26.93
CA PRO A 11 -52.49 15.23 -27.29
C PRO A 11 -52.93 14.52 -28.58
N SER A 12 -51.99 14.25 -29.49
CA SER A 12 -52.19 13.33 -30.61
C SER A 12 -51.00 12.39 -30.84
N HIS A 13 -51.30 11.10 -30.64
CA HIS A 13 -50.78 9.87 -31.26
C HIS A 13 -49.28 9.47 -31.21
N GLN A 14 -49.02 8.55 -30.27
CA GLN A 14 -48.33 7.23 -30.39
C GLN A 14 -46.89 7.11 -30.96
N LYS A 15 -45.96 6.58 -30.14
CA LYS A 15 -45.41 5.20 -30.24
C LYS A 15 -44.43 4.89 -29.08
N PRO A 16 -44.25 3.62 -28.68
CA PRO A 16 -43.55 3.24 -27.46
C PRO A 16 -42.06 3.00 -27.72
N LEU A 17 -41.15 3.58 -26.94
CA LEU A 17 -39.76 3.14 -26.91
C LEU A 17 -39.10 3.35 -25.54
N GLY A 18 -38.61 2.24 -24.98
CA GLY A 18 -37.27 2.16 -24.39
C GLY A 18 -37.11 2.69 -22.97
N ILE A 19 -37.06 1.76 -22.01
CA ILE A 19 -36.43 1.98 -20.72
C ILE A 19 -34.97 2.42 -20.97
N THR A 20 -34.67 3.70 -20.77
CA THR A 20 -33.32 4.24 -20.85
C THR A 20 -32.55 3.87 -19.60
N LYS A 21 -31.52 3.03 -19.79
CA LYS A 21 -30.61 2.56 -18.75
C LYS A 21 -29.88 3.76 -18.11
N THR A 22 -30.00 3.86 -16.79
CA THR A 22 -29.20 4.76 -15.95
C THR A 22 -27.70 4.50 -16.16
N LYS A 23 -26.95 5.58 -16.39
CA LYS A 23 -25.49 5.59 -16.42
C LYS A 23 -24.96 5.18 -15.04
N LYS A 24 -24.27 4.04 -14.96
CA LYS A 24 -23.34 3.77 -13.85
C LYS A 24 -21.93 3.81 -14.42
N ALA A 25 -21.20 4.84 -14.02
CA ALA A 25 -19.76 4.89 -14.17
C ALA A 25 -19.15 3.73 -13.37
N LEU A 26 -18.36 2.89 -14.02
CA LEU A 26 -17.61 1.84 -13.35
C LEU A 26 -16.25 2.42 -12.92
N PRO A 27 -15.89 2.33 -11.63
CA PRO A 27 -14.58 2.74 -11.15
C PRO A 27 -13.51 1.82 -11.74
N TRP A 28 -12.52 2.47 -12.35
CA TRP A 28 -11.19 1.96 -12.68
C TRP A 28 -10.57 1.19 -11.50
N ILE A 29 -9.70 0.22 -11.79
CA ILE A 29 -9.03 -0.73 -10.85
C ILE A 29 -9.92 -1.95 -10.61
N ILE A 30 -9.77 -3.07 -11.31
CA ILE A 30 -8.60 -3.94 -11.30
C ILE A 30 -8.44 -4.47 -12.73
N SER A 31 -7.33 -4.15 -13.40
CA SER A 31 -6.94 -4.88 -14.61
C SER A 31 -6.48 -6.27 -14.17
N ARG A 32 -7.45 -7.16 -13.94
CA ARG A 32 -7.20 -8.60 -13.87
C ARG A 32 -6.92 -8.98 -15.32
N PHE A 33 -5.65 -8.92 -15.68
CA PHE A 33 -5.13 -9.44 -16.93
C PHE A 33 -5.53 -10.92 -16.98
N MET A 34 -6.66 -11.19 -17.61
CA MET A 34 -7.04 -12.54 -18.02
C MET A 34 -6.06 -12.89 -19.12
N SER A 35 -5.06 -13.69 -18.77
CA SER A 35 -4.19 -14.26 -19.78
C SER A 35 -5.07 -15.13 -20.66
N GLU A 36 -5.24 -14.70 -21.91
CA GLU A 36 -5.79 -15.54 -22.95
C GLU A 36 -4.97 -16.84 -23.00
N VAL A 37 -5.69 -17.95 -22.99
CA VAL A 37 -5.13 -19.30 -23.04
C VAL A 37 -4.46 -19.47 -24.39
N ILE A 38 -3.13 -19.47 -24.40
CA ILE A 38 -2.33 -20.01 -25.50
C ILE A 38 -1.95 -21.42 -25.08
N ASP A 39 -2.64 -22.39 -25.68
CA ASP A 39 -2.38 -23.81 -25.52
C ASP A 39 -1.17 -24.18 -26.38
N GLU A 40 0.03 -24.01 -25.85
CA GLU A 40 1.25 -24.58 -26.42
C GLU A 40 2.02 -25.29 -25.30
N GLN A 41 2.03 -26.62 -25.39
CA GLN A 41 2.62 -27.53 -24.41
C GLN A 41 4.13 -27.30 -24.27
N LEU A 42 4.50 -26.49 -23.28
CA LEU A 42 5.84 -26.49 -22.69
C LEU A 42 5.74 -27.17 -21.33
N GLY A 43 6.53 -28.24 -21.14
CA GLY A 43 6.66 -28.95 -19.87
C GLY A 43 7.19 -28.02 -18.79
N LEU A 44 6.28 -27.25 -18.18
CA LEU A 44 6.56 -26.48 -16.98
C LEU A 44 6.68 -27.46 -15.81
N PRO A 45 7.65 -27.29 -14.90
CA PRO A 45 7.68 -28.06 -13.67
C PRO A 45 6.32 -27.90 -12.99
N GLU A 46 5.73 -29.00 -12.56
CA GLU A 46 4.44 -29.02 -11.88
C GLU A 46 4.53 -28.12 -10.64
N ILE A 47 4.06 -26.89 -10.77
CA ILE A 47 4.07 -25.93 -9.68
C ILE A 47 2.99 -26.43 -8.73
N ASN A 48 3.37 -26.98 -7.58
CA ASN A 48 2.42 -27.34 -6.54
C ASN A 48 1.89 -26.04 -5.92
N LEU A 49 0.95 -25.43 -6.64
CA LEU A 49 0.32 -24.15 -6.29
C LEU A 49 -0.28 -24.19 -4.89
N ASP A 50 -0.73 -25.37 -4.45
CA ASP A 50 -1.33 -25.56 -3.13
C ASP A 50 -0.30 -25.43 -1.99
N SER A 51 0.93 -25.93 -2.14
CA SER A 51 1.94 -25.83 -1.09
C SER A 51 2.48 -24.40 -0.97
N GLU A 52 2.81 -23.76 -2.09
CA GLU A 52 3.33 -22.39 -2.12
C GLU A 52 2.27 -21.38 -1.66
N TYR A 53 1.02 -21.53 -2.11
CA TYR A 53 -0.09 -20.71 -1.64
C TYR A 53 -0.34 -20.88 -0.14
N LYS A 54 -0.17 -22.09 0.40
CA LYS A 54 -0.33 -22.36 1.83
C LYS A 54 0.73 -21.68 2.69
N ASP A 55 1.97 -21.60 2.23
CA ASP A 55 3.04 -20.96 2.98
C ASP A 55 2.93 -19.43 2.93
N ILE A 56 2.61 -18.85 1.77
CA ILE A 56 2.30 -17.42 1.65
C ILE A 56 1.06 -17.07 2.47
N SER A 57 -0.03 -17.83 2.36
CA SER A 57 -1.26 -17.54 3.12
C SER A 57 -1.05 -17.62 4.63
N ARG A 58 -0.29 -18.58 5.14
CA ARG A 58 0.07 -18.65 6.57
C ARG A 58 0.86 -17.43 7.03
N GLN A 59 1.80 -16.96 6.20
CA GLN A 59 2.67 -15.83 6.54
C GLN A 59 1.93 -14.48 6.49
N TYR A 60 0.93 -14.32 5.62
CA TYR A 60 0.30 -13.01 5.36
C TYR A 60 -1.18 -12.89 5.75
N ILE A 61 -1.94 -13.98 5.93
CA ILE A 61 -3.40 -13.93 6.17
C ILE A 61 -3.78 -13.93 7.66
N ASN A 62 -2.91 -14.41 8.56
CA ASN A 62 -3.21 -14.35 9.99
C ASN A 62 -1.98 -14.00 10.87
N PRO A 63 -1.68 -12.69 11.04
CA PRO A 63 -0.59 -12.28 11.91
C PRO A 63 -0.83 -12.60 13.39
N ALA A 64 -2.07 -12.93 13.80
CA ALA A 64 -2.33 -13.40 15.16
C ALA A 64 -1.79 -14.81 15.43
N ILE A 65 -1.48 -15.60 14.39
CA ILE A 65 -0.94 -16.96 14.51
C ILE A 65 0.57 -17.00 14.22
N GLY A 66 1.06 -16.22 13.24
CA GLY A 66 2.47 -16.25 12.82
C GLY A 66 3.36 -15.12 13.38
N GLY A 67 2.75 -14.05 13.89
CA GLY A 67 3.46 -12.84 14.28
C GLY A 67 4.14 -12.12 13.12
N HIS A 68 4.73 -10.95 13.41
CA HIS A 68 5.47 -10.16 12.46
C HIS A 68 6.93 -9.99 12.87
N GLY A 69 7.82 -10.27 11.93
CA GLY A 69 9.21 -9.85 12.00
C GLY A 69 9.39 -8.49 11.34
N ALA A 70 9.69 -7.46 12.12
CA ALA A 70 9.81 -6.10 11.66
C ALA A 70 11.26 -5.72 11.33
N LEU A 71 11.46 -5.10 10.17
CA LEU A 71 12.61 -4.24 9.89
C LEU A 71 12.30 -2.83 10.37
N VAL A 72 12.99 -2.38 11.41
CA VAL A 72 12.84 -1.04 11.98
C VAL A 72 13.78 -0.07 11.29
N ILE A 73 13.23 0.99 10.72
CA ILE A 73 13.97 2.04 10.05
C ILE A 73 13.73 3.33 10.83
N GLN A 74 14.82 3.95 11.28
CA GLN A 74 14.82 5.30 11.82
C GLN A 74 15.46 6.27 10.82
N PRO A 75 14.68 6.96 9.99
CA PRO A 75 15.24 7.97 9.12
C PRO A 75 15.64 9.21 9.93
N TYR A 76 16.72 9.89 9.53
CA TYR A 76 17.18 11.10 10.19
C TYR A 76 17.79 12.10 9.20
N ILE A 77 17.73 13.39 9.54
CA ILE A 77 18.37 14.46 8.76
C ILE A 77 19.77 14.72 9.31
N LYS A 78 20.79 14.67 8.43
CA LYS A 78 22.20 14.85 8.83
C LYS A 78 22.58 16.32 9.08
N TRP A 79 21.98 17.26 8.36
CA TRP A 79 22.38 18.68 8.36
C TRP A 79 21.20 19.61 8.05
N GLY A 80 21.38 20.90 8.32
CA GLY A 80 20.39 21.95 8.07
C GLY A 80 19.39 22.16 9.22
N ALA A 81 18.46 23.09 9.03
CA ALA A 81 17.52 23.54 10.06
C ALA A 81 16.61 22.43 10.61
N ASN A 82 16.37 21.38 9.82
CA ASN A 82 15.51 20.27 10.21
C ASN A 82 16.27 19.12 10.91
N LYS A 83 17.57 19.27 11.17
CA LYS A 83 18.33 18.32 11.97
C LYS A 83 17.86 18.39 13.42
N LYS A 84 17.46 17.26 13.99
CA LYS A 84 17.15 17.18 15.42
C LYS A 84 18.44 17.32 16.24
N THR A 85 18.44 18.20 17.23
CA THR A 85 19.61 18.51 18.10
C THR A 85 19.47 17.98 19.52
N ILE A 86 18.24 17.78 20.00
CA ILE A 86 17.94 17.33 21.36
C ILE A 86 18.16 15.81 21.55
N THR A 87 18.19 15.06 20.45
CA THR A 87 18.31 13.60 20.45
C THR A 87 19.23 13.14 19.34
N THR A 88 19.79 11.94 19.51
CA THR A 88 20.61 11.29 18.47
C THR A 88 19.76 10.31 17.66
N PRO A 89 20.17 9.98 16.42
CA PRO A 89 19.51 8.93 15.62
C PRO A 89 19.47 7.58 16.33
N ASP A 90 20.48 7.25 17.12
CA ASP A 90 20.56 5.96 17.84
C ASP A 90 19.56 5.90 19.00
N LEU A 91 19.38 7.00 19.74
CA LEU A 91 18.35 7.09 20.78
C LEU A 91 16.94 6.95 20.18
N GLN A 92 16.71 7.56 19.01
CA GLN A 92 15.43 7.42 18.30
C GLN A 92 15.22 6.02 17.74
N LEU A 93 16.28 5.37 17.27
CA LEU A 93 16.19 3.98 16.83
C LEU A 93 15.84 3.07 18.01
N ALA A 94 16.44 3.29 19.18
CA ALA A 94 16.12 2.54 20.39
C ALA A 94 14.67 2.75 20.83
N GLU A 95 14.17 3.99 20.77
CA GLU A 95 12.75 4.30 21.00
C GLU A 95 11.85 3.56 20.01
N ALA A 96 12.15 3.62 18.71
CA ALA A 96 11.37 2.94 17.68
C ALA A 96 11.36 1.41 17.85
N VAL A 97 12.48 0.81 18.22
CA VAL A 97 12.58 -0.61 18.56
C VAL A 97 11.71 -0.94 19.76
N ALA A 98 11.77 -0.13 20.82
CA ALA A 98 10.95 -0.34 22.01
C ALA A 98 9.44 -0.26 21.68
N LEU A 99 9.02 0.69 20.84
CA LEU A 99 7.64 0.79 20.38
C LEU A 99 7.19 -0.49 19.66
N VAL A 100 8.01 -1.01 18.73
CA VAL A 100 7.66 -2.24 18.00
C VAL A 100 7.59 -3.45 18.92
N GLU A 101 8.51 -3.58 19.88
CA GLU A 101 8.50 -4.69 20.85
C GLU A 101 7.31 -4.66 21.81
N THR A 102 6.64 -3.50 21.96
CA THR A 102 5.41 -3.41 22.75
C THR A 102 4.17 -3.95 22.01
N LEU A 103 4.25 -4.15 20.69
CA LEU A 103 3.14 -4.66 19.90
C LEU A 103 3.03 -6.19 20.05
N ASN A 104 1.83 -6.67 20.39
CA ASN A 104 1.58 -8.10 20.53
C ASN A 104 1.86 -8.85 19.23
N ASN A 105 2.61 -9.95 19.32
CA ASN A 105 3.05 -10.78 18.20
C ASN A 105 3.97 -10.06 17.20
N TRP A 106 4.62 -8.97 17.56
CA TRP A 106 5.69 -8.37 16.75
C TRP A 106 7.04 -8.60 17.41
N ARG A 107 8.08 -8.75 16.57
CA ARG A 107 9.48 -8.82 16.99
C ARG A 107 10.35 -8.05 16.02
N VAL A 108 11.38 -7.40 16.54
CA VAL A 108 12.37 -6.73 15.70
C VAL A 108 13.35 -7.76 15.16
N VAL A 109 13.43 -7.87 13.84
CA VAL A 109 14.39 -8.74 13.14
C VAL A 109 15.68 -7.99 12.86
N GLU A 110 15.56 -6.73 12.45
CA GLU A 110 16.69 -5.87 12.13
C GLU A 110 16.28 -4.42 12.37
N ALA A 111 17.24 -3.58 12.77
CA ALA A 111 17.03 -2.18 13.05
C ALA A 111 18.16 -1.34 12.45
N MET A 112 17.84 -0.22 11.81
CA MET A 112 18.85 0.66 11.23
C MET A 112 18.44 2.12 11.11
N THR A 113 19.44 3.00 11.06
CA THR A 113 19.25 4.41 10.73
C THR A 113 19.51 4.67 9.25
N ILE A 114 18.70 5.53 8.63
CA ILE A 114 18.90 5.96 7.23
C ILE A 114 18.97 7.48 7.17
N SER A 115 20.09 8.00 6.69
CA SER A 115 20.22 9.45 6.50
C SER A 115 19.41 9.94 5.31
N MET A 116 18.73 11.05 5.49
CA MET A 116 17.91 11.71 4.48
C MET A 116 18.23 13.19 4.40
N MET A 117 17.94 13.78 3.23
CA MET A 117 18.09 15.22 3.01
C MET A 117 16.87 16.01 3.49
N SER A 118 15.67 15.42 3.38
CA SER A 118 14.41 16.04 3.80
C SER A 118 13.30 14.99 3.89
N PHE A 119 12.38 15.16 4.84
CA PHE A 119 11.14 14.38 4.94
C PHE A 119 10.03 14.89 4.00
N GLN A 120 10.22 16.06 3.38
CA GLN A 120 9.20 16.78 2.61
C GLN A 120 9.18 16.43 1.11
N LYS A 121 9.87 15.37 0.71
CA LYS A 121 9.89 14.90 -0.69
C LYS A 121 8.72 13.96 -0.97
N SER A 122 8.30 13.90 -2.24
CA SER A 122 7.21 13.01 -2.67
C SER A 122 7.49 11.55 -2.39
N LYS A 123 8.76 11.16 -2.31
CA LYS A 123 9.21 9.84 -1.84
C LYS A 123 10.03 10.03 -0.57
N LEU A 124 9.83 9.16 0.43
CA LEU A 124 10.66 9.16 1.63
C LEU A 124 12.11 8.78 1.34
N PHE A 125 12.29 7.70 0.59
CA PHE A 125 13.61 7.17 0.24
C PHE A 125 13.94 7.44 -1.24
N GLY A 126 15.20 7.79 -1.50
CA GLY A 126 15.73 7.81 -2.86
C GLY A 126 15.91 6.39 -3.42
N LYS A 127 16.08 6.28 -4.74
CA LYS A 127 16.21 4.99 -5.45
C LYS A 127 17.22 4.04 -4.79
N GLY A 128 18.44 4.50 -4.52
CA GLY A 128 19.48 3.66 -3.92
C GLY A 128 19.12 3.10 -2.53
N ASN A 129 18.54 3.94 -1.66
CA ASN A 129 18.09 3.47 -0.35
C ASN A 129 16.92 2.48 -0.48
N LEU A 130 16.01 2.71 -1.42
CA LEU A 130 14.88 1.82 -1.67
C LEU A 130 15.33 0.47 -2.24
N ASP A 131 16.29 0.46 -3.16
CA ASP A 131 16.87 -0.76 -3.72
C ASP A 131 17.59 -1.57 -2.63
N MET A 132 18.38 -0.90 -1.78
CA MET A 132 19.03 -1.52 -0.62
C MET A 132 18.02 -2.13 0.37
N LEU A 133 16.94 -1.41 0.67
CA LEU A 133 15.87 -1.90 1.55
C LEU A 133 15.13 -3.09 0.92
N ARG A 134 14.82 -3.02 -0.38
CA ARG A 134 14.22 -4.12 -1.13
C ARG A 134 15.09 -5.37 -1.06
N ASP A 135 16.40 -5.23 -1.25
CA ASP A 135 17.33 -6.35 -1.18
C ASP A 135 17.40 -6.95 0.23
N LYS A 136 17.38 -6.12 1.28
CA LYS A 136 17.33 -6.60 2.67
C LYS A 136 16.08 -7.41 2.97
N VAL A 137 14.91 -6.89 2.59
CA VAL A 137 13.63 -7.58 2.80
C VAL A 137 13.61 -8.91 2.03
N ARG A 138 14.07 -8.91 0.77
CA ARG A 138 14.08 -10.13 -0.06
C ARG A 138 15.06 -11.19 0.41
N LYS A 139 16.19 -10.80 1.00
CA LYS A 139 17.21 -11.73 1.50
C LYS A 139 16.84 -12.36 2.84
N SER A 140 15.90 -11.77 3.59
CA SER A 140 15.53 -12.24 4.93
C SER A 140 14.06 -12.64 4.98
N PRO A 141 13.73 -13.95 4.90
CA PRO A 141 12.35 -14.41 4.98
C PRO A 141 11.70 -14.14 6.35
N LYS A 142 12.50 -13.81 7.36
CA LYS A 142 12.02 -13.41 8.69
C LYS A 142 11.39 -12.01 8.69
N ILE A 143 11.77 -11.15 7.75
CA ILE A 143 11.20 -9.80 7.64
C ILE A 143 9.86 -9.89 6.91
N THR A 144 8.78 -9.70 7.65
CA THR A 144 7.40 -9.70 7.14
C THR A 144 6.80 -8.30 7.10
N ALA A 145 7.39 -7.35 7.83
CA ALA A 145 6.90 -5.99 7.95
C ALA A 145 8.06 -4.99 7.98
N VAL A 146 7.80 -3.76 7.55
CA VAL A 146 8.75 -2.65 7.65
C VAL A 146 8.11 -1.55 8.48
N PHE A 147 8.77 -1.16 9.56
CA PHE A 147 8.35 -0.06 10.43
C PHE A 147 9.24 1.16 10.17
N ILE A 148 8.66 2.25 9.70
CA ILE A 148 9.38 3.50 9.42
C ILE A 148 8.99 4.54 10.47
N SER A 149 9.93 4.87 11.35
CA SER A 149 9.71 5.82 12.46
C SER A 149 9.74 7.28 11.97
N VAL A 150 8.59 7.74 11.46
CA VAL A 150 8.36 9.13 11.04
C VAL A 150 7.04 9.64 11.62
N ASN A 151 6.95 10.96 11.85
CA ASN A 151 5.79 11.55 12.50
C ASN A 151 4.51 11.45 11.65
N LEU A 152 4.58 11.82 10.37
CA LEU A 152 3.46 11.76 9.44
C LEU A 152 3.97 11.38 8.05
N LEU A 153 3.33 10.36 7.47
CA LEU A 153 3.41 10.08 6.04
C LEU A 153 2.36 10.93 5.33
N ARG A 154 2.77 11.63 4.28
CA ARG A 154 1.85 12.33 3.38
C ARG A 154 1.18 11.29 2.48
N HIS A 155 -0.06 11.55 2.10
CA HIS A 155 -0.91 10.64 1.32
C HIS A 155 -0.28 10.11 0.00
N VAL A 156 0.73 10.80 -0.56
CA VAL A 156 1.33 10.51 -1.88
C VAL A 156 2.73 9.86 -1.77
N GLN A 157 3.13 9.38 -0.58
CA GLN A 157 4.50 8.90 -0.32
C GLN A 157 4.72 7.41 -0.56
#